data_AF-A0A1G9FB32-F1
#
_entry.id   AF-A0A1G9FB32-F1
#
_cell.length_a   1.000
_cell.length_b   1.000
_cell.length_c   1.000
_cell.angle_alpha   90.00
_cell.angle_beta   90.00
_cell.angle_gamma   90.00
#
_symmetry.space_group_name_H-M   'P 1'
#
loop_
_entity.id
_entity.type
_entity.pdbx_description
1 polymer ?
#
loop_
_entity_poly.entity_id
_entity_poly.type
_entity_poly.pdbx_seq_one_letter_code
_entity_poly.pdbx_strand_id
1 'polypeptide(L)'
;MVSYDATPDCTEFLASDAPEVLAFLERDADEQLRQLRSSDLEFVRVLEDVIELLVAKGVISFTDLPDAAREKLMSRQSLRRQVNSVDLIGDQDDVGLI
;
A
#
# COMPACT_ATOMS: atom_id res chain seq x y z
N MET A 1 -0.24 29.50 5.39
CA MET A 1 -0.61 28.46 6.37
C MET A 1 -1.47 27.47 5.60
N VAL A 2 -1.16 26.18 5.65
CA VAL A 2 -1.90 25.14 4.91
C VAL A 2 -2.76 24.39 5.92
N SER A 3 -3.99 24.05 5.55
CA SER A 3 -4.98 23.42 6.43
C SER A 3 -5.85 22.45 5.64
N TYR A 4 -6.27 21.35 6.28
CA TYR A 4 -7.25 20.41 5.73
C TYR A 4 -8.66 20.99 5.65
N ASP A 5 -9.01 21.87 6.58
CA ASP A 5 -10.31 22.52 6.65
C ASP A 5 -10.22 23.98 6.20
N ALA A 6 -11.27 24.45 5.50
CA ALA A 6 -11.43 25.86 5.14
C ALA A 6 -11.66 26.69 6.41
N THR A 7 -10.68 27.51 6.76
CA THR A 7 -10.74 28.45 7.89
C THR A 7 -10.70 29.88 7.37
N PRO A 8 -11.10 30.90 8.16
CA PRO A 8 -11.07 32.30 7.74
C PRO A 8 -9.68 32.78 7.26
N ASP A 9 -8.62 32.14 7.74
CA ASP A 9 -7.23 32.44 7.41
C ASP A 9 -6.68 31.59 6.24
N CYS A 10 -7.46 30.63 5.73
CA CYS A 10 -7.08 29.69 4.65
C CYS A 10 -8.16 29.68 3.56
N THR A 11 -8.22 30.75 2.76
CA THR A 11 -9.23 30.95 1.71
C THR A 11 -8.73 30.60 0.30
N GLU A 12 -7.44 30.36 0.13
CA GLU A 12 -6.82 29.99 -1.14
C GLU A 12 -6.77 28.48 -1.33
N PHE A 13 -7.20 28.00 -2.50
CA PHE A 13 -7.11 26.59 -2.87
C PHE A 13 -5.73 26.28 -3.45
N LEU A 14 -5.08 25.24 -2.91
CA LEU A 14 -3.84 24.69 -3.44
C LEU A 14 -4.10 23.30 -4.05
N ALA A 15 -3.48 23.04 -5.20
CA ALA A 15 -3.49 21.71 -5.80
C ALA A 15 -2.78 20.69 -4.90
N SER A 16 -3.16 19.41 -4.99
CA SER A 16 -2.63 18.34 -4.12
C SER A 16 -1.13 18.07 -4.28
N ASP A 17 -0.56 18.45 -5.43
CA ASP A 17 0.86 18.32 -5.77
C ASP A 17 1.65 19.62 -5.51
N ALA A 18 1.00 20.67 -5.01
CA ALA A 18 1.68 21.91 -4.67
C ALA A 18 2.74 21.66 -3.58
N PRO A 19 3.94 22.25 -3.70
CA PRO A 19 5.05 21.98 -2.78
C PRO A 19 4.71 22.33 -1.32
N GLU A 20 3.86 23.32 -1.09
CA GLU A 20 3.40 23.72 0.24
C GLU A 20 2.47 22.69 0.88
N VAL A 21 1.65 22.02 0.08
CA VAL A 21 0.76 20.93 0.54
C VAL A 21 1.60 19.71 0.89
N LEU A 22 2.57 19.34 0.05
CA LEU A 22 3.51 18.26 0.34
C LEU A 22 4.30 18.53 1.63
N ALA A 23 4.84 19.73 1.78
CA ALA A 23 5.58 20.12 2.98
C ALA A 23 4.70 20.13 4.25
N PHE A 24 3.41 20.47 4.13
CA PHE A 24 2.46 20.41 5.24
C PHE A 24 2.15 18.97 5.66
N LEU A 25 1.91 18.08 4.69
CA LEU A 25 1.70 16.65 4.92
C LEU A 25 2.94 15.97 5.54
N GLU A 26 4.14 16.42 5.15
CA GLU A 26 5.41 16.00 5.73
C GLU A 26 5.66 16.59 7.14
N ARG A 27 4.92 17.60 7.56
CA ARG A 27 5.12 18.25 8.87
C ARG A 27 4.21 17.69 9.96
N ASP A 28 2.98 17.32 9.62
CA ASP A 28 1.96 16.88 10.58
C ASP A 28 2.00 15.39 10.91
N ALA A 29 2.59 14.55 10.06
CA ALA A 29 2.82 13.17 10.45
C ALA A 29 4.09 13.08 11.31
N ASP A 30 3.92 12.70 12.57
CA ASP A 30 5.02 12.41 13.48
C ASP A 30 6.01 11.48 12.77
N GLU A 31 7.29 11.85 12.67
CA GLU A 31 8.27 11.13 11.86
C GLU A 31 8.33 9.65 12.29
N GLN A 32 8.17 9.40 13.60
CA GLN A 32 8.05 8.07 14.19
C GLN A 32 6.81 7.31 13.70
N LEU A 33 5.67 7.99 13.53
CA LEU A 33 4.44 7.39 13.01
C LEU A 33 4.57 7.05 11.52
N ARG A 34 5.25 7.88 10.73
CA ARG A 34 5.56 7.57 9.32
C ARG A 34 6.48 6.36 9.21
N GLN A 35 7.55 6.33 9.99
CA GLN A 35 8.49 5.21 10.02
C GLN A 35 7.78 3.92 10.44
N LEU A 36 6.93 3.97 11.46
CA LEU A 36 6.13 2.83 11.89
C LEU A 36 5.21 2.34 10.78
N ARG A 37 4.44 3.24 10.14
CA ARG A 37 3.54 2.88 9.03
C ARG A 37 4.29 2.27 7.85
N SER A 38 5.45 2.82 7.50
CA SER A 38 6.30 2.25 6.45
C SER A 38 6.77 0.85 6.82
N SER A 39 7.24 0.67 8.06
CA SER A 39 7.70 -0.62 8.55
C SER A 39 6.57 -1.67 8.60
N ASP A 40 5.34 -1.26 8.96
CA ASP A 40 4.16 -2.13 8.93
C ASP A 40 3.83 -2.59 7.51
N LEU A 41 3.94 -1.69 6.51
CA LEU A 41 3.68 -2.01 5.11
C LEU A 41 4.68 -3.01 4.53
N GLU A 42 5.95 -2.90 4.91
CA GLU A 42 7.00 -3.87 4.58
C GLU A 42 6.76 -5.19 5.31
N PHE A 43 6.50 -5.12 6.61
CA PHE A 43 6.32 -6.30 7.45
C PHE A 43 5.13 -7.15 7.03
N VAL A 44 4.03 -6.53 6.60
CA VAL A 44 2.84 -7.28 6.24
C VAL A 44 3.02 -8.07 4.92
N ARG A 45 4.00 -7.74 4.05
CA ARG A 45 4.41 -8.62 2.93
C ARG A 45 5.12 -9.88 3.45
N VAL A 46 6.04 -9.70 4.40
CA VAL A 46 6.73 -10.82 5.04
C VAL A 46 5.72 -11.73 5.75
N LEU A 47 4.74 -11.15 6.42
CA LEU A 47 3.66 -11.90 7.08
C LEU A 47 2.84 -12.73 6.08
N GLU A 48 2.51 -12.16 4.93
CA GLU A 48 1.81 -12.85 3.84
C GLU A 48 2.62 -14.08 3.36
N ASP A 49 3.91 -13.89 3.07
CA ASP A 49 4.81 -14.98 2.63
C ASP A 49 4.96 -16.07 3.70
N VAL A 50 5.06 -15.70 4.98
CA VAL A 50 5.13 -16.66 6.09
C VAL A 50 3.83 -17.45 6.20
N ILE A 51 2.67 -16.81 6.08
CA ILE A 51 1.37 -17.49 6.11
C ILE A 51 1.26 -18.46 4.92
N GLU A 52 1.61 -18.03 3.71
CA GLU A 52 1.62 -18.89 2.52
C GLU A 52 2.56 -20.09 2.71
N LEU A 53 3.76 -19.88 3.28
CA LEU A 53 4.71 -20.94 3.58
C LEU A 53 4.15 -21.95 4.60
N LEU A 54 3.53 -21.47 5.69
CA LEU A 54 2.95 -22.33 6.72
C LEU A 54 1.77 -23.15 6.18
N VAL A 55 0.94 -22.55 5.33
CA VAL A 55 -0.15 -23.25 4.64
C VAL A 55 0.40 -24.28 3.66
N ALA A 56 1.41 -23.94 2.86
CA ALA A 56 2.04 -24.86 1.92
C ALA A 56 2.73 -26.05 2.62
N LYS A 57 3.25 -25.85 3.84
CA LYS A 57 3.81 -26.92 4.69
C LYS A 57 2.74 -27.72 5.44
N GLY A 58 1.47 -27.32 5.38
CA GLY A 58 0.38 -27.95 6.11
C GLY A 58 0.45 -27.74 7.63
N VAL A 59 1.20 -26.74 8.10
CA VAL A 59 1.32 -26.41 9.53
C VAL A 59 0.05 -25.76 10.05
N ILE A 60 -0.58 -24.92 9.23
CA ILE A 60 -1.91 -24.34 9.47
C ILE A 60 -2.76 -24.50 8.21
N SER A 61 -4.07 -24.58 8.34
CA SER A 61 -5.00 -24.46 7.23
C SER A 61 -5.46 -23.02 7.09
N PHE A 62 -5.75 -22.57 5.87
CA PHE A 62 -6.27 -21.22 5.64
C PHE A 62 -7.58 -20.95 6.40
N THR A 63 -8.38 -21.99 6.62
CA THR A 63 -9.64 -21.95 7.39
C THR A 63 -9.43 -21.77 8.90
N ASP A 64 -8.23 -21.98 9.40
CA ASP A 64 -7.90 -21.81 10.83
C ASP A 64 -7.75 -20.32 11.19
N LEU A 65 -7.57 -19.46 10.19
CA LEU A 65 -7.47 -18.02 10.37
C LEU A 65 -8.87 -17.40 10.57
N PRO A 66 -9.03 -16.37 11.42
CA PRO A 66 -10.29 -15.64 11.56
C PRO A 66 -10.78 -15.06 10.23
N ASP A 67 -12.10 -14.91 10.09
CA ASP A 67 -12.76 -14.43 8.86
C ASP A 67 -12.14 -13.11 8.35
N ALA A 68 -11.93 -12.15 9.27
CA ALA A 68 -11.30 -10.86 8.97
C ALA A 68 -9.86 -11.00 8.44
N ALA A 69 -9.09 -11.99 8.92
CA ALA A 69 -7.74 -12.24 8.43
C ALA A 69 -7.75 -12.86 7.03
N ARG A 70 -8.69 -13.80 6.78
CA ARG A 70 -8.86 -14.43 5.46
C ARG A 70 -9.26 -13.40 4.40
N GLU A 71 -10.20 -12.51 4.72
CA GLU A 71 -10.63 -11.43 3.82
C GLU A 71 -9.47 -10.48 3.48
N LYS A 72 -8.69 -10.08 4.49
CA LYS A 72 -7.53 -9.20 4.28
C LYS A 72 -6.46 -9.85 3.40
N LEU A 73 -6.15 -11.14 3.62
CA LEU A 73 -5.21 -11.88 2.78
C LEU A 73 -5.69 -11.98 1.33
N MET A 74 -6.97 -12.32 1.12
CA MET A 74 -7.56 -12.41 -0.23
C MET A 74 -7.57 -11.07 -0.96
N SER A 75 -7.96 -9.99 -0.28
CA SER A 75 -7.95 -8.63 -0.83
C SER A 75 -6.53 -8.22 -1.25
N ARG A 76 -5.56 -8.47 -0.38
CA ARG A 76 -4.16 -8.11 -0.64
C ARG A 76 -3.55 -8.93 -1.78
N GLN A 77 -3.80 -10.24 -1.82
CA GLN A 77 -3.34 -11.10 -2.90
C GLN A 77 -3.95 -10.68 -4.25
N SER A 78 -5.22 -10.26 -4.27
CA SER A 78 -5.89 -9.73 -5.46
C SER A 78 -5.24 -8.44 -5.96
N LEU A 79 -4.99 -7.47 -5.05
CA LEU A 79 -4.30 -6.22 -5.39
C LEU A 79 -2.91 -6.48 -5.95
N ARG A 80 -2.16 -7.40 -5.35
CA ARG A 80 -0.82 -7.79 -5.84
C ARG A 80 -0.89 -8.40 -7.23
N ARG A 81 -1.85 -9.30 -7.49
CA ARG A 81 -2.06 -9.87 -8.83
C ARG A 81 -2.40 -8.79 -9.84
N GLN A 82 -3.24 -7.82 -9.50
CA GLN A 82 -3.61 -6.72 -10.39
C GLN A 82 -2.41 -5.83 -10.73
N VAL A 83 -1.61 -5.43 -9.73
CA VAL A 83 -0.40 -4.62 -9.96
C VAL A 83 0.61 -5.38 -10.81
N ASN A 84 0.87 -6.65 -10.50
CA ASN A 84 1.77 -7.47 -11.30
C ASN A 84 1.22 -7.74 -12.71
N SER A 85 -0.09 -7.87 -12.90
CA SER A 85 -0.69 -8.06 -14.23
C SER A 85 -0.58 -6.80 -15.08
N VAL A 86 -0.65 -5.61 -14.47
CA VAL A 86 -0.45 -4.33 -15.18
C VAL A 86 1.01 -4.20 -15.62
N ASP A 87 1.95 -4.62 -14.77
CA ASP A 87 3.39 -4.63 -15.08
C ASP A 87 3.72 -5.60 -16.24
N LEU A 88 3.09 -6.77 -16.29
CA LEU A 88 3.27 -7.78 -17.35
C LEU A 88 2.67 -7.39 -18.71
N ILE A 89 1.80 -6.38 -18.78
CA ILE A 89 1.23 -5.85 -20.02
C ILE A 89 2.11 -4.74 -20.62
N GLY A 90 2.98 -4.12 -19.81
CA GLY A 90 3.86 -3.03 -20.24
C GLY A 90 5.15 -3.44 -20.97
N ASP A 91 5.47 -4.74 -21.00
CA ASP A 91 6.76 -5.25 -21.50
C ASP A 91 6.62 -6.19 -22.73
N GLN A 92 5.46 -6.19 -23.38
CA GLN A 92 5.17 -7.01 -24.57
C GLN A 92 5.10 -6.18 -25.86
N ASP A 93 6.07 -5.30 -26.11
CA ASP A 93 6.20 -4.60 -27.41
C ASP A 93 7.64 -4.62 -27.98
N ASP A 94 8.51 -5.53 -27.53
CA ASP A 94 9.85 -5.72 -28.14
C ASP A 94 10.23 -7.21 -28.22
N VAL A 95 9.57 -7.94 -29.11
CA VAL A 95 10.17 -9.17 -29.67
C VAL A 95 10.13 -9.05 -31.19
N GLY A 96 11.19 -8.45 -31.72
CA GLY A 96 11.45 -8.34 -33.14
C GLY A 96 11.40 -9.70 -33.82
N LEU A 97 10.57 -9.80 -34.85
CA LEU A 97 10.62 -10.90 -35.80
C LEU A 97 11.35 -10.41 -37.05
N ILE A 98 12.60 -10.86 -37.18
CA ILE A 98 13.32 -10.98 -38.45
C ILE A 98 12.78 -12.25 -39.14
#